data_AF-A0A162BSI9-F1
#
_entry.id   AF-A0A162BSI9-F1
#
_cell.length_a   1.000
_cell.length_b   1.000
_cell.length_c   1.000
_cell.angle_alpha   90.00
_cell.angle_beta   90.00
_cell.angle_gamma   90.00
#
_symmetry.space_group_name_H-M   'P 1'
#
loop_
_entity.id
_entity.type
_entity.pdbx_description
1 polymer ?
#
loop_
_entity_poly.entity_id
_entity_poly.type
_entity_poly.pdbx_seq_one_letter_code
_entity_poly.pdbx_strand_id
1 'polypeptide(L)'
;AGSAHDILQNILESVTQDYKEVKRLLQERFHGNENQDFFQTQLEEVKRHPGEAILDYGFRLKNIFEHGYPKGEDDTKTDETTRLQMLRQKFL
;
A
#
# COMPACT_ATOMS: atom_id res chain seq x y z
N ALA A 1 6.86 6.29 -27.85
CA ALA A 1 7.66 5.30 -27.13
C ALA A 1 7.41 5.52 -25.64
N GLY A 2 6.96 4.48 -24.95
CA GLY A 2 6.21 4.60 -23.70
C GLY A 2 7.10 4.68 -22.46
N SER A 3 6.78 5.61 -21.57
CA SER A 3 7.53 5.99 -20.37
C SER A 3 7.96 4.84 -19.46
N ALA A 4 7.30 3.68 -19.49
CA ALA A 4 7.68 2.53 -18.66
C ALA A 4 8.87 1.73 -19.22
N HIS A 5 9.01 1.63 -20.55
CA HIS A 5 10.03 0.80 -21.18
C HIS A 5 11.43 1.41 -21.02
N ASP A 6 11.55 2.72 -21.27
CA ASP A 6 12.80 3.45 -21.14
C ASP A 6 13.27 3.51 -19.67
N ILE A 7 12.33 3.53 -18.72
CA ILE A 7 12.64 3.50 -17.28
C ILE A 7 13.17 2.13 -16.86
N LEU A 8 12.54 1.05 -17.32
CA LEU A 8 13.01 -0.32 -17.04
C LEU A 8 14.41 -0.55 -17.62
N GLN A 9 14.65 -0.08 -18.84
CA GLN A 9 15.95 -0.19 -19.49
C GLN A 9 17.05 0.54 -18.71
N ASN A 10 16.79 1.78 -18.28
CA ASN A 10 17.76 2.54 -17.47
C ASN A 10 18.08 1.88 -16.12
N ILE A 11 17.08 1.26 -15.47
CA ILE A 11 17.31 0.53 -14.21
C ILE A 11 18.19 -0.69 -14.51
N LEU A 12 17.83 -1.51 -15.48
CA LEU A 12 18.60 -2.71 -15.85
C LEU A 12 20.04 -2.40 -16.28
N GLU A 13 20.28 -1.22 -16.86
CA GLU A 13 21.63 -0.76 -17.24
C GLU A 13 22.44 -0.20 -16.06
N SER A 14 21.78 0.28 -15.00
CA SER A 14 22.44 0.90 -13.83
C SER A 14 22.68 -0.05 -12.66
N VAL A 15 22.11 -1.26 -12.65
CA VAL A 15 22.28 -2.24 -11.56
C VAL A 15 22.99 -3.52 -12.01
N THR A 16 23.71 -4.15 -11.08
CA THR A 16 24.13 -5.55 -11.21
C THR A 16 22.90 -6.45 -11.37
N GLN A 17 23.06 -7.62 -12.01
CA GLN A 17 21.99 -8.61 -12.32
C GLN A 17 21.22 -9.18 -11.09
N ASP A 18 21.30 -8.53 -9.92
CA ASP A 18 20.55 -8.91 -8.74
C ASP A 18 19.10 -8.42 -8.83
N TYR A 19 18.22 -9.40 -9.03
CA TYR A 19 16.78 -9.21 -9.07
C TYR A 19 16.22 -8.52 -7.81
N LYS A 20 16.85 -8.69 -6.64
CA LYS A 20 16.41 -8.02 -5.40
C LYS A 20 16.61 -6.52 -5.47
N GLU A 21 17.71 -6.06 -6.05
CA GLU A 21 18.03 -4.64 -6.15
C GLU A 21 17.19 -3.95 -7.24
N VAL A 22 16.95 -4.62 -8.37
CA VAL A 22 16.00 -4.15 -9.40
C VAL A 22 14.60 -3.99 -8.80
N LYS A 23 14.13 -4.98 -8.02
CA LYS A 23 12.83 -4.91 -7.33
C LYS A 23 12.78 -3.74 -6.34
N ARG A 24 13.82 -3.54 -5.53
CA ARG A 24 13.91 -2.41 -4.57
C ARG A 24 13.83 -1.06 -5.29
N LEU A 25 14.60 -0.87 -6.35
CA LEU A 25 14.61 0.37 -7.12
C LEU A 25 13.27 0.64 -7.81
N LEU A 26 12.61 -0.39 -8.35
CA LEU A 26 11.26 -0.26 -8.89
C LEU A 26 10.25 0.12 -7.81
N GLN A 27 10.36 -0.47 -6.62
CA GLN A 27 9.52 -0.12 -5.48
C GLN A 27 9.74 1.33 -5.03
N GLU A 28 10.99 1.76 -4.87
CA GLU A 28 11.31 3.15 -4.48
C GLU A 28 10.93 4.20 -5.53
N ARG A 29 10.87 3.85 -6.82
CA ARG A 29 10.55 4.82 -7.89
C ARG A 29 9.06 4.87 -8.25
N PHE A 30 8.36 3.74 -8.20
CA PHE A 30 6.93 3.65 -8.56
C PHE A 30 6.00 3.65 -7.34
N HIS A 31 6.46 3.12 -6.21
CA HIS A 31 5.79 3.24 -4.91
C HIS A 31 6.52 4.23 -3.99
N GLY A 32 7.40 5.05 -4.58
CA GLY A 32 8.21 6.03 -3.88
C GLY A 32 7.37 6.92 -2.99
N ASN A 33 7.53 6.74 -1.69
CA ASN A 33 7.06 7.68 -0.67
C ASN A 33 5.54 7.91 -0.68
N GLU A 34 4.72 6.91 -1.03
CA GLU A 34 3.33 6.90 -0.54
C GLU A 34 3.40 6.62 0.96
N ASN A 35 3.72 7.68 1.71
CA ASN A 35 3.96 7.60 3.14
C ASN A 35 2.71 7.04 3.81
N GLN A 36 2.91 6.30 4.88
CA GLN A 36 1.87 5.89 5.81
C GLN A 36 0.82 6.98 6.05
N ASP A 37 1.25 8.25 6.11
CA ASP A 37 0.39 9.45 6.19
C ASP A 37 -0.65 9.56 5.06
N PHE A 38 -0.28 9.30 3.80
CA PHE A 38 -1.21 9.34 2.67
C PHE A 38 -2.33 8.31 2.85
N PHE A 39 -1.96 7.08 3.16
CA PHE A 39 -2.94 6.01 3.38
C PHE A 39 -3.75 6.22 4.67
N GLN A 40 -3.15 6.83 5.69
CA GLN A 40 -3.87 7.25 6.88
C GLN A 40 -4.93 8.32 6.54
N THR A 41 -4.58 9.36 5.76
CA THR A 41 -5.54 10.36 5.27
C THR A 41 -6.64 9.70 4.45
N GLN A 42 -6.31 8.80 3.53
CA GLN A 42 -7.30 8.03 2.77
C GLN A 42 -8.20 7.20 3.68
N LEU A 43 -7.67 6.58 4.74
CA LEU A 43 -8.45 5.81 5.70
C LEU A 43 -9.37 6.69 6.55
N GLU A 44 -8.94 7.92 6.86
CA GLU A 44 -9.75 8.92 7.56
C GLU A 44 -10.92 9.40 6.71
N GLU A 45 -10.67 9.67 5.43
CA GLU A 45 -11.64 10.27 4.51
C GLU A 45 -12.56 9.27 3.80
N VAL A 46 -12.16 8.00 3.70
CA VAL A 46 -12.91 6.99 2.95
C VAL A 46 -14.32 6.81 3.53
N LYS A 47 -15.30 6.96 2.64
CA LYS A 47 -16.73 6.75 2.93
C LYS A 47 -17.30 5.80 1.88
N ARG A 48 -18.32 5.05 2.30
CA ARG A 48 -19.10 4.23 1.37
C ARG A 48 -19.82 5.14 0.39
N HIS A 49 -19.69 4.88 -0.90
CA HIS A 49 -20.41 5.63 -1.91
C HIS A 49 -21.89 5.24 -1.95
N PRO A 50 -22.82 6.15 -2.30
CA PRO A 50 -24.23 5.80 -2.49
C PRO A 50 -24.38 4.67 -3.52
N GLY A 51 -25.07 3.59 -3.15
CA GLY A 51 -25.28 2.43 -4.03
C GLY A 51 -24.12 1.43 -4.12
N GLU A 52 -22.97 1.70 -3.51
CA GLU A 52 -21.84 0.77 -3.47
C GLU A 52 -22.17 -0.47 -2.64
N ALA A 53 -21.81 -1.67 -3.09
CA ALA A 53 -21.98 -2.87 -2.30
C ALA A 53 -21.07 -2.85 -1.07
N ILE A 54 -21.54 -3.39 0.06
CA ILE A 54 -20.77 -3.45 1.32
C ILE A 54 -19.44 -4.19 1.13
N LEU A 55 -19.43 -5.24 0.29
CA LEU A 55 -18.22 -6.01 0.01
C LEU A 55 -17.17 -5.18 -0.73
N ASP A 56 -17.59 -4.41 -1.75
CA ASP A 56 -16.70 -3.53 -2.51
C ASP A 56 -16.09 -2.44 -1.62
N TYR A 57 -16.93 -1.85 -0.74
CA TYR A 57 -16.47 -0.92 0.27
C TYR A 57 -15.44 -1.55 1.22
N GLY A 58 -15.71 -2.78 1.67
CA GLY A 58 -14.80 -3.55 2.51
C GLY A 58 -13.45 -3.84 1.84
N PHE A 59 -13.45 -4.15 0.55
CA PHE A 59 -12.21 -4.36 -0.22
C PHE A 59 -11.38 -3.07 -0.33
N ARG A 60 -12.01 -1.92 -0.60
CA ARG A 60 -11.30 -0.63 -0.62
C ARG A 60 -10.68 -0.30 0.73
N LEU A 61 -11.46 -0.45 1.81
CA LEU A 61 -10.98 -0.24 3.18
C LEU A 61 -9.79 -1.14 3.51
N LYS A 62 -9.87 -2.43 3.19
CA LYS A 62 -8.77 -3.38 3.40
C LYS A 62 -7.50 -2.95 2.66
N ASN A 63 -7.63 -2.59 1.38
CA ASN A 63 -6.47 -2.17 0.59
C ASN A 63 -5.81 -0.91 1.15
N ILE A 64 -6.57 0.13 1.50
CA ILE A 64 -6.02 1.35 2.11
C ILE A 64 -5.34 1.01 3.45
N PHE A 65 -5.98 0.18 4.27
CA PHE A 65 -5.48 -0.22 5.57
C PHE A 65 -4.16 -1.00 5.50
N GLU A 66 -4.02 -1.95 4.58
CA GLU A 66 -2.80 -2.75 4.43
C GLU A 66 -1.59 -1.92 3.98
N HIS A 67 -1.82 -0.82 3.27
CA HIS A 67 -0.74 0.08 2.84
C HIS A 67 -0.38 1.13 3.91
N GLY A 68 -1.37 1.68 4.62
CA GLY A 68 -1.11 2.64 5.72
C GLY A 68 -0.64 1.99 7.01
N TYR A 69 -0.95 0.70 7.18
CA TYR A 69 -0.51 -0.11 8.29
C TYR A 69 -0.01 -1.42 7.67
N PRO A 70 1.24 -1.52 7.21
CA PRO A 70 1.80 -2.79 6.72
C PRO A 70 2.08 -3.73 7.89
N LYS A 71 1.80 -5.02 7.74
CA LYS A 71 2.07 -6.00 8.80
C LYS A 71 3.57 -6.24 8.89
N GLY A 72 4.18 -5.96 10.04
CA GLY A 72 5.58 -6.30 10.29
C GLY A 72 5.76 -7.80 10.44
N GLU A 73 6.91 -8.34 10.01
CA GLU A 73 7.26 -9.75 10.22
C GLU A 73 7.35 -10.11 11.72
N ASP A 74 7.63 -9.11 12.57
CA ASP A 74 7.72 -9.22 14.02
C ASP A 74 6.50 -8.64 14.77
N ASP A 75 5.38 -8.36 14.09
CA ASP A 75 4.19 -7.79 14.73
C ASP A 75 3.71 -8.70 15.87
N THR A 76 3.58 -8.12 17.06
CA THR A 76 3.07 -8.84 18.21
C THR A 76 1.55 -9.03 18.10
N LYS A 77 0.99 -9.94 18.91
CA LYS A 77 -0.48 -10.08 19.03
C LYS A 77 -1.16 -8.77 19.44
N THR A 78 -0.45 -7.90 20.17
CA THR A 78 -0.94 -6.59 20.58
C THR A 78 -1.03 -5.64 19.38
N ASP A 79 -0.03 -5.64 18.50
CA ASP A 79 0.01 -4.81 17.29
C ASP A 79 -1.10 -5.23 16.32
N GLU A 80 -1.31 -6.53 16.15
CA GLU A 80 -2.41 -7.07 15.34
C GLU A 80 -3.79 -6.72 15.91
N THR A 81 -3.93 -6.72 17.24
CA THR A 81 -5.19 -6.33 17.90
C THR A 81 -5.49 -4.84 17.68
N THR A 82 -4.50 -3.97 17.85
CA THR A 82 -4.63 -2.52 17.63
C THR A 82 -5.03 -2.22 16.18
N ARG A 83 -4.35 -2.87 15.22
CA ARG A 83 -4.65 -2.79 13.79
C ARG A 83 -6.12 -3.14 13.48
N LEU A 84 -6.60 -4.26 14.00
CA LEU A 84 -7.97 -4.70 13.77
C LEU A 84 -9.00 -3.77 14.44
N GLN A 85 -8.67 -3.17 15.58
CA GLN A 85 -9.54 -2.17 16.22
C GLN A 85 -9.69 -0.92 15.35
N MET A 86 -8.59 -0.41 14.77
CA MET A 86 -8.63 0.75 13.87
C MET A 86 -9.52 0.50 12.65
N LEU A 87 -9.41 -0.69 12.03
CA LEU A 87 -10.24 -1.06 10.88
C LEU A 87 -11.72 -1.17 11.25
N ARG A 88 -12.05 -1.74 12.42
CA ARG A 88 -13.44 -1.91 12.88
C ARG A 88 -14.17 -0.58 13.08
N GLN A 89 -13.48 0.47 13.52
CA GLN A 89 -14.07 1.81 13.69
C GLN A 89 -14.62 2.40 12.39
N LYS A 90 -14.25 1.87 11.21
CA LYS A 90 -14.77 2.34 9.92
C LYS A 90 -16.08 1.67 9.48
N PHE A 91 -16.53 0.68 10.22
CA PHE A 91 -17.79 -0.04 10.00
C PHE A 91 -18.85 0.24 11.08
N LEU A 92 -18.52 1.03 12.10
CA LEU A 92 -19.39 1.49 13.18
C LEU A 92 -19.92 2.89 12.87
#